data_AF-A0A7V4QT68-F1
#
_entry.id   AF-A0A7V4QT68-F1
#
_cell.length_a   1.000
_cell.length_b   1.000
_cell.length_c   1.000
_cell.angle_alpha   90.00
_cell.angle_beta   90.00
_cell.angle_gamma   90.00
#
_symmetry.space_group_name_H-M   'P 1'
#
loop_
_entity.id
_entity.type
_entity.pdbx_description
1 polymer ?
#
loop_
_entity_poly.entity_id
_entity_poly.type
_entity_poly.pdbx_seq_one_letter_code
_entity_poly.pdbx_strand_id
1 'polypeptide(L)' 'MKYYDNFIVGKQVYLKFDEKYKIKDKIVPAYLFLKNKIFINKELIKLNFANVAEYDFKYKNNFIKIKKEVLIG' A
#
# COMPACT_ATOMS: atom_id res chain seq x y z
N MET A 1 -12.41 -6.49 -11.17
CA MET A 1 -11.87 -7.25 -10.01
C MET A 1 -10.81 -8.32 -10.39
N LYS A 2 -10.21 -8.32 -11.61
CA LYS A 2 -9.25 -9.35 -12.07
C LYS A 2 -7.76 -9.01 -11.93
N TYR A 3 -7.39 -7.85 -11.39
CA TYR A 3 -5.99 -7.41 -11.33
C TYR A 3 -5.22 -8.01 -10.13
N TYR A 4 -5.91 -8.28 -9.02
CA TYR A 4 -5.27 -8.73 -7.78
C TYR A 4 -4.80 -10.19 -7.85
N ASP A 5 -5.63 -11.05 -8.45
CA ASP A 5 -5.43 -12.51 -8.47
C ASP A 5 -4.20 -12.94 -9.29
N ASN A 6 -3.82 -12.18 -10.32
CA ASN A 6 -2.69 -12.55 -11.19
C ASN A 6 -1.35 -11.91 -10.75
N PHE A 7 -1.40 -10.81 -9.99
CA PHE A 7 -0.19 -10.03 -9.67
C PHE A 7 0.42 -10.34 -8.31
N ILE A 8 -0.38 -10.74 -7.32
CA ILE A 8 0.08 -10.88 -5.93
C ILE A 8 -0.19 -12.29 -5.39
N VAL A 9 -1.34 -12.89 -5.71
CA VAL A 9 -1.69 -14.23 -5.24
C VAL A 9 -0.68 -15.26 -5.77
N GLY A 10 -0.18 -16.12 -4.86
CA GLY A 10 0.83 -17.14 -5.17
C GLY A 10 2.26 -16.63 -5.34
N LYS A 11 2.52 -15.31 -5.26
CA LYS A 11 3.88 -14.77 -5.38
C LYS A 11 4.53 -14.62 -4.01
N GLN A 12 5.84 -14.84 -3.97
CA GLN A 12 6.64 -14.48 -2.80
C GLN A 12 6.80 -12.96 -2.71
N VAL A 13 6.55 -12.44 -1.51
CA VAL A 13 6.53 -11.01 -1.21
C VAL A 13 7.39 -10.70 0.01
N TYR A 14 7.82 -9.45 0.11
CA TYR A 14 8.46 -8.90 1.30
C TYR A 14 7.48 -7.97 2.01
N LEU A 15 7.38 -8.14 3.33
CA LEU A 15 6.61 -7.27 4.21
C LEU A 15 7.57 -6.40 5.02
N LYS A 16 7.28 -5.11 5.07
CA LYS A 16 7.92 -4.18 6.02
C LYS A 16 6.84 -3.61 6.92
N PHE A 17 6.89 -3.94 8.20
CA PHE A 17 5.92 -3.45 9.17
C PHE A 17 6.09 -1.95 9.43
N ASP A 18 4.98 -1.26 9.72
CA ASP A 18 5.04 0.14 10.10
C ASP A 18 5.42 0.30 11.57
N GLU A 19 6.57 0.92 11.82
CA GLU A 19 7.11 1.21 13.16
C GLU A 19 6.28 2.25 13.93
N LYS A 20 5.54 3.13 13.23
CA LYS A 20 4.72 4.18 13.86
C LYS A 20 3.38 3.65 14.36
N TYR A 21 2.91 2.53 13.84
CA TYR A 21 1.60 2.03 14.19
C TYR A 21 1.67 1.14 15.44
N LYS A 22 1.02 1.60 16.52
CA LYS A 22 0.78 0.75 17.68
C LYS A 22 -0.27 -0.29 17.31
N ILE A 23 0.07 -1.58 17.44
CA ILE A 23 -0.84 -2.70 17.13
C ILE A 23 -2.17 -2.45 17.85
N LYS A 24 -3.24 -2.38 17.06
CA LYS A 24 -4.62 -2.25 17.54
C LYS A 24 -5.42 -3.39 16.92
N ASP A 25 -6.25 -4.03 17.72
CA ASP A 25 -7.23 -5.03 17.27
C ASP A 25 -6.64 -6.20 16.46
N LYS A 26 -5.41 -6.63 16.80
CA LYS A 26 -4.65 -7.71 16.12
C LYS A 26 -4.31 -7.43 14.64
N ILE A 27 -4.48 -6.19 14.17
CA ILE A 27 -4.08 -5.78 12.84
C ILE A 27 -2.67 -5.18 12.90
N VAL A 28 -1.77 -5.71 12.07
CA VAL A 28 -0.40 -5.20 11.92
C VAL A 28 -0.27 -4.61 10.51
N PRO A 29 -0.21 -3.28 10.37
CA PRO A 29 -0.05 -2.67 9.05
C PRO A 29 1.35 -2.93 8.51
N ALA A 30 1.39 -3.21 7.21
CA ALA A 30 2.62 -3.52 6.50
C ALA A 30 2.64 -2.89 5.11
N TYR A 31 3.86 -2.70 4.64
CA TYR A 31 4.20 -2.28 3.30
C TYR A 31 4.60 -3.51 2.50
N LEU A 32 3.91 -3.73 1.39
CA LEU A 32 4.04 -4.92 0.57
C LEU A 32 4.95 -4.63 -0.63
N PHE A 33 5.99 -5.45 -0.80
CA PHE A 33 6.91 -5.38 -1.92
C PHE A 33 6.98 -6.72 -2.65
N LEU A 34 6.99 -6.68 -3.98
CA LEU A 34 7.35 -7.85 -4.78
C LEU A 34 8.88 -8.08 -4.73
N LYS A 35 9.33 -9.27 -5.14
CA LYS A 35 10.76 -9.61 -5.20
C LYS A 35 11.62 -8.63 -5.99
N ASN A 36 11.07 -8.09 -7.07
CA ASN A 36 11.70 -7.05 -7.89
C ASN A 36 11.61 -5.64 -7.28
N LYS A 37 11.31 -5.53 -5.98
CA LYS A 37 11.21 -4.30 -5.19
C LYS A 37 10.09 -3.34 -5.63
N ILE A 38 9.13 -3.80 -6.44
CA ILE A 38 7.92 -3.01 -6.73
C ILE A 38 7.13 -2.83 -5.44
N PHE A 39 6.85 -1.57 -5.11
CA PHE A 39 6.08 -1.19 -3.93
C PHE A 39 4.58 -1.24 -4.23
N ILE A 40 3.92 -2.34 -3.87
CA ILE A 40 2.53 -2.61 -4.22
C ILE A 40 1.57 -1.54 -3.67
N ASN A 41 1.72 -1.12 -2.40
CA ASN A 41 0.80 -0.13 -1.82
C ASN A 41 0.76 1.18 -2.63
N LYS A 42 1.92 1.61 -3.15
CA LYS A 42 2.04 2.80 -4.00
C LYS A 42 1.34 2.59 -5.35
N GLU A 43 1.54 1.45 -5.98
CA GLU A 43 0.94 1.15 -7.28
C GLU A 43 -0.58 0.99 -7.20
N LEU A 44 -1.12 0.43 -6.11
CA LEU A 44 -2.57 0.37 -5.88
C LEU A 44 -3.19 1.77 -5.81
N ILE A 45 -2.52 2.73 -5.18
CA ILE A 45 -2.99 4.12 -5.11
C ILE A 45 -2.94 4.77 -6.49
N LYS A 46 -1.84 4.59 -7.23
CA LYS A 46 -1.65 5.13 -8.59
C LYS A 46 -2.71 4.63 -9.58
N LEU A 47 -3.06 3.35 -9.49
CA LEU A 47 -4.08 2.71 -10.33
C LEU A 47 -5.51 3.02 -9.84
N ASN A 48 -5.65 3.89 -8.83
CA ASN A 48 -6.93 4.23 -8.20
C ASN A 48 -7.70 3.03 -7.61
N PHE A 49 -6.99 1.94 -7.29
CA PHE A 49 -7.55 0.73 -6.66
C PHE A 49 -7.55 0.76 -5.15
N ALA A 50 -6.91 1.76 -4.54
CA ALA A 50 -6.89 1.96 -3.09
C ALA A 50 -7.02 3.44 -2.71
N ASN A 51 -7.52 3.65 -1.49
CA ASN A 51 -7.56 4.96 -0.82
C ASN A 51 -6.52 5.01 0.30
N VAL A 52 -6.19 6.23 0.71
CA VAL A 52 -5.27 6.47 1.84
C VAL A 52 -6.05 6.36 3.14
N ALA A 53 -5.55 5.56 4.09
CA ALA A 53 -6.20 5.40 5.38
C ALA A 53 -6.16 6.69 6.23
N GLU A 54 -7.14 6.83 7.12
CA GLU A 54 -7.31 8.03 7.95
C GLU A 54 -6.36 8.09 9.17
N TYR A 55 -5.85 6.96 9.65
CA TYR A 55 -4.90 6.91 10.77
C TYR A 55 -3.50 7.38 10.35
N ASP A 56 -2.61 7.69 11.30
CA ASP A 56 -1.23 8.10 10.99
C ASP A 56 -0.31 6.90 10.73
N PHE A 57 0.57 7.03 9.75
CA PHE A 57 1.52 5.99 9.34
C PHE A 57 2.69 6.59 8.54
N LYS A 58 3.82 5.87 8.48
CA LYS A 58 5.12 6.40 8.00
C LYS A 58 5.07 7.06 6.62
N TYR A 59 4.32 6.49 5.68
CA TYR A 59 4.24 7.01 4.30
C TYR A 59 2.96 7.79 3.97
N LYS A 60 2.16 8.20 4.97
CA LYS A 60 0.85 8.82 4.75
C LYS A 60 0.90 10.05 3.83
N ASN A 61 1.76 11.01 4.13
CA ASN A 61 1.86 12.25 3.34
C ASN A 61 2.24 11.97 1.88
N ASN A 62 3.14 11.00 1.64
CA ASN A 62 3.51 10.60 0.28
C ASN A 62 2.32 9.97 -0.45
N PHE A 63 1.54 9.12 0.22
CA PHE A 63 0.35 8.50 -0.36
C PHE A 63 -0.76 9.51 -0.65
N ILE A 64 -0.98 10.50 0.22
CA ILE A 64 -1.91 11.62 -0.04
C ILE A 64 -1.48 12.40 -1.28
N LYS A 65 -0.19 12.72 -1.40
CA LYS A 65 0.34 13.44 -2.57
C LYS A 65 0.07 12.65 -3.87
N ILE A 66 0.43 11.37 -3.90
CA ILE A 66 0.21 10.51 -5.07
C ILE A 66 -1.28 10.42 -5.41
N LYS A 67 -2.16 10.25 -4.41
CA LYS A 67 -3.60 10.18 -4.65
C LYS A 67 -4.16 11.47 -5.26
N LYS A 68 -3.68 12.64 -4.81
CA LYS A 68 -4.07 13.92 -5.40
C LYS A 68 -3.64 14.02 -6.86
N GLU A 69 -2.39 13.65 -7.18
CA GLU A 69 -1.88 13.65 -8.56
C GLU A 69 -2.74 12.77 -9.49
N VAL A 70 -3.18 11.60 -9.02
CA VAL A 70 -4.06 10.69 -9.79
C VAL A 70 -5.46 11.26 -10.04
N LEU A 71 -5.99 12.08 -9.13
CA LEU A 71 -7.35 12.62 -9.24
C LEU A 71 -7.44 13.89 -10.09
N ILE A 72 -6.31 14.55 -10.35
CA ILE A 72 -6.22 15.81 -11.11
C ILE A 72 -5.78 15.56 -12.56
N GLY A 73 -5.24 14.36 -12.85
CA GLY A 73 -4.75 13.95 -14.17
C GLY A 73 -5.70 13.06 -14.95
#